data_AF-A0A1Y3UY67-F1
#
_entry.id   AF-A0A1Y3UY67-F1
#
_cell.length_a   1.000
_cell.length_b   1.000
_cell.length_c   1.000
_cell.angle_alpha   90.00
_cell.angle_beta   90.00
_cell.angle_gamma   90.00
#
_symmetry.space_group_name_H-M   'P 1'
#
loop_
_entity.id
_entity.type
_entity.pdbx_description
1 polymer ?
#
loop_
_entity_poly.entity_id
_entity_poly.type
_entity_poly.pdbx_seq_one_letter_code
_entity_poly.pdbx_strand_id
1 'polypeptide(L)'
;MLTPGKVNDARMMDKIPVEAGAFYLMDRGYVAFEKLYKHFQQKGACFVTRAKDNMSYVVIESRPVNKDSGVLSDETIRLVGYYSIRKYPDTLRLVVYEDFETGRVYRFLTNNFAINNPLTIAELYRERWQIELFFKWIKQHLHIRTFYGTSKNAVYTQIWIAICDYLLLIIAKKRYGLDPSLHS
;
A
#
# COMPACT_ATOMS: atom_id res chain seq x y z
N MET A 1 -10.40 11.31 -7.27
CA MET A 1 -10.13 12.67 -7.80
C MET A 1 -9.15 12.54 -8.96
N LEU A 2 -9.53 12.91 -10.19
CA LEU A 2 -8.60 12.94 -11.33
C LEU A 2 -7.67 14.15 -11.22
N THR A 3 -6.36 13.93 -11.23
CA THR A 3 -5.33 14.97 -11.24
C THR A 3 -4.70 15.09 -12.63
N PRO A 4 -4.26 16.29 -13.07
CA PRO A 4 -3.38 16.41 -14.22
C PRO A 4 -2.14 15.54 -13.99
N GLY A 5 -1.61 14.88 -15.04
CA GLY A 5 -0.56 13.84 -14.96
C GLY A 5 0.81 14.27 -14.39
N LYS A 6 0.91 15.46 -13.79
CA LYS A 6 2.13 16.08 -13.29
C LYS A 6 2.02 16.52 -11.82
N VAL A 7 1.10 15.94 -11.04
CA VAL A 7 1.00 16.21 -9.60
C VAL A 7 1.74 15.11 -8.85
N ASN A 8 2.71 15.49 -8.02
CA ASN A 8 3.38 14.55 -7.15
C ASN A 8 2.36 13.95 -6.17
N ASP A 9 2.19 12.64 -6.25
CA ASP A 9 1.27 11.83 -5.47
C ASP A 9 1.37 12.05 -3.94
N ALA A 10 2.53 12.46 -3.43
CA ALA A 10 2.68 12.84 -2.03
C ALA A 10 1.73 13.99 -1.63
N ARG A 11 1.41 14.93 -2.53
CA ARG A 11 0.48 16.05 -2.27
C ARG A 11 -0.97 15.59 -2.05
N MET A 12 -1.33 14.39 -2.49
CA MET A 12 -2.68 13.84 -2.28
C MET A 12 -2.88 13.30 -0.87
N MET A 13 -1.79 12.96 -0.16
CA MET A 13 -1.84 12.42 1.19
C MET A 13 -2.45 13.40 2.19
N ASP A 14 -2.29 14.70 1.96
CA ASP A 14 -2.82 15.75 2.85
C ASP A 14 -4.36 15.83 2.79
N LYS A 15 -5.00 15.17 1.81
CA LYS A 15 -6.45 15.13 1.63
C LYS A 15 -7.10 13.86 2.15
N ILE A 16 -6.30 12.88 2.58
CA ILE A 16 -6.82 11.62 3.11
C ILE A 16 -7.24 11.87 4.57
N PRO A 17 -8.51 11.65 4.94
CA PRO A 17 -8.92 11.72 6.34
C PRO A 17 -8.17 10.63 7.12
N VAL A 18 -7.53 11.02 8.21
CA VAL A 18 -6.77 10.11 9.07
C VAL A 18 -7.60 9.77 10.29
N GLU A 19 -7.83 8.49 10.49
CA GLU A 19 -8.52 7.90 11.62
C GLU A 19 -7.50 7.22 12.54
N ALA A 20 -7.56 7.51 13.83
CA ALA A 20 -6.67 6.89 14.82
C ALA A 20 -6.93 5.38 14.89
N GLY A 21 -5.86 4.60 14.99
CA GLY A 21 -5.93 3.13 14.99
C GLY A 21 -6.12 2.49 13.60
N ALA A 22 -6.48 3.25 12.56
CA ALA A 22 -6.59 2.71 11.21
C ALA A 22 -5.23 2.41 10.58
N PHE A 23 -5.20 1.43 9.67
CA PHE A 23 -4.00 1.04 8.91
C PHE A 23 -4.05 1.60 7.49
N TYR A 24 -3.00 2.34 7.13
CA TYR A 24 -2.82 2.93 5.80
C TYR A 24 -1.73 2.20 5.02
N LEU A 25 -2.11 1.51 3.94
CA LEU A 25 -1.21 0.73 3.09
C LEU A 25 -0.74 1.56 1.89
N MET A 26 0.53 1.97 1.88
CA MET A 26 1.03 2.99 0.95
C MET A 26 2.14 2.48 0.04
N ASP A 27 2.15 2.93 -1.21
CA ASP A 27 3.27 2.64 -2.10
C ASP A 27 4.55 3.38 -1.69
N ARG A 28 5.70 2.82 -2.13
CA ARG A 28 7.01 3.48 -2.09
C ARG A 28 6.97 4.90 -2.65
N GLY A 29 6.21 5.11 -3.73
CA GLY A 29 6.12 6.39 -4.45
C GLY A 29 5.42 7.52 -3.69
N TYR A 30 4.56 7.20 -2.72
CA TYR A 30 3.80 8.20 -1.95
C TYR A 30 4.59 8.71 -0.74
N VAL A 31 5.71 8.06 -0.39
CA VAL A 31 6.29 8.16 0.94
C VAL A 31 7.30 9.29 1.06
N ALA A 32 6.95 10.29 1.87
CA ALA A 32 7.89 11.22 2.47
C ALA A 32 7.87 11.02 3.99
N PHE A 33 9.04 10.84 4.61
CA PHE A 33 9.16 10.63 6.06
C PHE A 33 8.42 11.68 6.88
N GLU A 34 8.47 12.94 6.44
CA GLU A 34 7.76 14.04 7.10
C GLU A 34 6.24 13.83 7.11
N LYS A 35 5.68 13.29 6.03
CA LYS A 35 4.25 13.01 5.94
C LYS A 35 3.88 11.79 6.77
N LEU A 36 4.70 10.74 6.75
CA LEU A 36 4.51 9.58 7.62
C LEU A 36 4.43 10.00 9.09
N TYR A 37 5.32 10.91 9.49
CA TYR A 37 5.36 11.42 10.85
C TYR A 37 4.15 12.31 11.15
N LYS A 38 3.94 13.39 10.38
CA LYS A 38 2.90 14.39 10.68
C LYS A 38 1.48 13.89 10.47
N HIS A 39 1.26 13.03 9.47
CA HIS A 39 -0.09 12.62 9.09
C HIS A 39 -0.53 11.34 9.77
N PHE A 40 0.37 10.38 10.03
CA PHE A 40 -0.02 9.10 10.64
C PHE A 40 0.47 8.99 12.08
N GLN A 41 1.79 9.08 12.32
CA GLN A 41 2.37 8.90 13.65
C GLN A 41 1.75 9.87 14.67
N GLN A 42 1.77 11.17 14.38
CA GLN A 42 1.24 12.20 15.28
C GLN A 42 -0.29 12.14 15.47
N LYS A 43 -1.02 11.46 14.58
CA LYS A 43 -2.47 11.29 14.66
C LYS A 43 -2.89 9.92 15.22
N GLY A 44 -1.93 9.12 15.69
CA GLY A 44 -2.20 7.78 16.23
C GLY A 44 -2.68 6.77 15.18
N ALA A 45 -2.42 7.02 13.89
CA ALA A 45 -2.71 6.08 12.82
C ALA A 45 -1.49 5.22 12.50
N CYS A 46 -1.76 4.02 12.00
CA CYS A 46 -0.73 3.07 11.59
C CYS A 46 -0.52 3.14 10.08
N PHE A 47 0.72 2.93 9.62
CA PHE A 47 1.00 2.76 8.19
C PHE A 47 1.84 1.52 7.94
N VAL A 48 1.71 0.96 6.74
CA VAL A 48 2.65 -0.02 6.18
C VAL A 48 3.04 0.44 4.78
N THR A 49 4.34 0.52 4.52
CA THR A 49 4.87 0.97 3.24
C THR A 49 6.12 0.21 2.84
N ARG A 50 6.48 0.23 1.56
CA ARG A 50 7.82 -0.19 1.11
C ARG A 50 8.91 0.72 1.66
N ALA A 51 10.01 0.10 2.09
CA ALA A 51 11.25 0.82 2.36
C ALA A 51 11.84 1.38 1.05
N LYS A 52 12.57 2.48 1.17
CA LYS A 52 13.38 3.00 0.06
C LYS A 52 14.76 2.33 0.09
N ASP A 53 15.27 2.00 -1.09
CA ASP A 53 16.55 1.29 -1.22
C ASP A 53 17.71 2.14 -0.73
N ASN A 54 17.63 3.46 -0.92
CA ASN A 54 18.65 4.45 -0.52
C ASN A 54 18.44 5.03 0.89
N MET A 55 17.63 4.38 1.74
CA MET A 55 17.39 4.86 3.10
C MET A 55 18.58 4.54 4.00
N SER A 56 19.15 5.56 4.65
CA SER A 56 20.15 5.38 5.70
C SER A 56 19.50 5.25 7.08
N TYR A 57 19.78 4.16 7.76
CA TYR A 57 19.27 3.84 9.10
C TYR A 57 20.30 3.02 9.88
N VAL A 58 20.09 2.95 11.19
CA VAL A 58 20.76 2.01 12.09
C VAL A 58 19.73 1.10 12.73
N VAL A 59 20.10 -0.15 12.96
CA VAL A 59 19.30 -1.11 13.73
C VAL A 59 19.54 -0.84 15.21
N ILE A 60 18.46 -0.69 15.97
CA ILE A 60 18.49 -0.49 17.43
C ILE A 60 18.25 -1.83 18.13
N GLU A 61 17.35 -2.64 17.58
CA GLU A 61 16.92 -3.90 18.16
C GLU A 61 16.50 -4.84 17.04
N SER A 62 16.84 -6.13 17.17
CA SER A 62 16.38 -7.19 16.28
C SER A 62 15.56 -8.20 17.08
N ARG A 63 14.45 -8.66 16.50
CA ARG A 63 13.58 -9.69 17.09
C ARG A 63 13.83 -11.03 16.41
N PRO A 64 13.70 -12.15 17.14
CA PRO A 64 13.74 -13.47 16.52
C PRO A 64 12.55 -13.64 15.56
N VAL A 65 12.80 -14.29 14.43
CA VAL A 65 11.77 -14.55 13.41
C VAL A 65 11.78 -16.03 13.02
N ASN A 66 10.61 -16.55 12.67
CA ASN A 66 10.51 -17.86 12.03
C ASN A 66 10.81 -17.71 10.54
N LYS A 67 11.99 -18.16 10.09
CA LYS A 67 12.40 -18.06 8.69
C LYS A 67 11.58 -18.93 7.74
N ASP A 68 10.94 -19.99 8.24
CA ASP A 68 10.06 -20.85 7.43
C ASP A 68 8.79 -20.11 6.98
N SER A 69 8.47 -18.97 7.61
CA SER A 69 7.36 -18.10 7.21
C SER A 69 7.68 -17.15 6.06
N GLY A 70 8.93 -17.15 5.54
CA GLY A 70 9.41 -16.15 4.59
C GLY A 70 9.89 -14.85 5.24
N VAL A 71 9.66 -14.62 6.54
CA VAL A 71 10.21 -13.46 7.24
C VAL A 71 11.71 -13.66 7.51
N LEU A 72 12.53 -12.82 6.87
CA LEU A 72 13.99 -12.84 6.98
C LEU A 72 14.50 -12.04 8.19
N SER A 73 13.86 -10.90 8.49
CA SER A 73 14.19 -10.10 9.68
C SER A 73 13.04 -9.21 10.14
N ASP A 74 13.06 -8.87 11.43
CA ASP A 74 12.16 -7.93 12.10
C ASP A 74 12.97 -7.06 13.05
N GLU A 75 13.08 -5.77 12.73
CA GLU A 75 14.03 -4.85 13.36
C GLU A 75 13.36 -3.55 13.78
N THR A 76 13.73 -3.02 14.94
CA THR A 76 13.57 -1.60 15.25
C THR A 76 14.72 -0.84 14.63
N ILE A 77 14.42 0.17 13.83
CA ILE A 77 15.42 1.01 13.18
C ILE A 77 15.22 2.49 13.54
N ARG A 78 16.28 3.27 13.39
CA ARG A 78 16.23 4.74 13.42
C ARG A 78 16.92 5.31 12.20
N LEU A 79 16.29 6.31 11.59
CA LEU A 79 16.85 7.01 10.43
C LEU A 79 18.07 7.83 10.87
N VAL A 80 19.13 7.81 10.07
CA VAL A 80 20.38 8.55 10.37
C VAL A 80 20.77 9.56 9.29
N GLY A 81 20.06 9.59 8.17
CA GLY A 81 20.27 10.62 7.16
C GLY A 81 19.94 12.01 7.71
N TYR A 82 20.77 13.01 7.38
CA TYR A 82 20.68 14.38 7.92
C TYR A 82 19.26 14.97 7.86
N TYR A 83 18.58 14.81 6.72
CA TYR A 83 17.20 15.27 6.55
C TYR A 83 16.15 14.27 7.05
N SER A 84 16.41 12.97 6.96
CA SER A 84 15.41 11.95 7.29
C SER A 84 15.15 11.88 8.79
N ILE A 85 16.19 11.97 9.62
CA ILE A 85 16.05 12.01 11.08
C ILE A 85 15.25 13.22 11.57
N ARG A 86 15.40 14.37 10.92
CA ARG A 86 14.63 15.59 11.25
C ARG A 86 13.17 15.48 10.84
N LYS A 87 12.89 14.71 9.78
CA LYS A 87 11.54 14.52 9.23
C LYS A 87 10.76 13.43 9.94
N TYR A 88 11.45 12.42 10.46
CA TYR A 88 10.87 11.34 11.26
C TYR A 88 11.88 10.99 12.37
N PRO A 89 11.79 11.65 13.54
CA PRO A 89 12.74 11.48 14.64
C PRO A 89 12.53 10.18 15.43
N ASP A 90 11.32 9.62 15.39
CA ASP A 90 10.96 8.39 16.09
C ASP A 90 11.58 7.14 15.42
N THR A 91 11.54 6.03 16.13
CA THR A 91 11.91 4.72 15.58
C THR A 91 10.83 4.17 14.65
N LEU A 92 11.26 3.31 13.72
CA LEU A 92 10.40 2.57 12.81
C LEU A 92 10.64 1.08 12.96
N ARG A 93 9.67 0.26 12.62
CA ARG A 93 9.85 -1.17 12.46
C ARG A 93 10.10 -1.48 10.99
N LEU A 94 11.17 -2.22 10.73
CA LEU A 94 11.55 -2.74 9.41
C LEU A 94 11.36 -4.25 9.41
N VAL A 95 10.47 -4.74 8.55
CA VAL A 95 10.27 -6.18 8.32
C VAL A 95 10.78 -6.52 6.93
N VAL A 96 11.63 -7.54 6.83
CA VAL A 96 12.12 -8.09 5.57
C VAL A 96 11.48 -9.44 5.34
N TYR A 97 10.83 -9.61 4.21
CA TYR A 97 10.07 -10.78 3.82
C TYR A 97 10.50 -11.25 2.43
N GLU A 98 10.71 -12.55 2.26
CA GLU A 98 10.94 -13.19 0.98
C GLU A 98 9.67 -13.93 0.55
N ASP A 99 9.24 -13.67 -0.68
CA ASP A 99 8.23 -14.48 -1.34
C ASP A 99 8.91 -15.71 -1.95
N PHE A 100 8.75 -16.87 -1.33
CA PHE A 100 9.38 -18.12 -1.77
C PHE A 100 8.91 -18.59 -3.16
N GLU A 101 7.71 -18.21 -3.59
CA GLU A 101 7.23 -18.58 -4.94
C GLU A 101 8.01 -17.84 -6.02
N THR A 102 8.37 -16.58 -5.76
CA THR A 102 9.03 -15.70 -6.75
C THR A 102 10.50 -15.43 -6.47
N GLY A 103 11.01 -15.82 -5.30
CA GLY A 103 12.35 -15.50 -4.79
C GLY A 103 12.57 -14.00 -4.52
N ARG A 104 11.49 -13.20 -4.46
CA ARG A 104 11.60 -11.74 -4.34
C ARG A 104 11.64 -11.32 -2.88
N VAL A 105 12.61 -10.46 -2.56
CA VAL A 105 12.75 -9.88 -1.22
C VAL A 105 12.06 -8.52 -1.13
N TYR A 106 11.28 -8.38 -0.09
CA TYR A 106 10.43 -7.26 0.22
C TYR A 106 10.83 -6.64 1.56
N ARG A 107 11.05 -5.32 1.59
CA ARG A 107 11.35 -4.54 2.80
C ARG A 107 10.17 -3.62 3.12
N PHE A 108 9.57 -3.78 4.29
CA PHE A 108 8.39 -3.03 4.74
C PHE A 108 8.70 -2.19 5.97
N LEU A 109 8.25 -0.94 5.97
CA LEU A 109 8.32 -0.01 7.08
C LEU A 109 6.94 0.19 7.68
N THR A 110 6.88 0.17 9.01
CA THR A 110 5.68 0.48 9.78
C THR A 110 6.04 1.22 11.07
N ASN A 111 5.11 2.03 11.57
CA ASN A 111 5.15 2.58 12.92
C ASN A 111 4.42 1.71 13.94
N ASN A 112 3.84 0.58 13.53
CA ASN A 112 3.14 -0.33 14.42
C ASN A 112 4.09 -1.37 15.02
N PHE A 113 4.26 -1.31 16.33
CA PHE A 113 5.01 -2.29 17.13
C PHE A 113 4.10 -3.26 17.91
N ALA A 114 2.78 -3.06 17.86
CA ALA A 114 1.80 -3.88 18.60
C ALA A 114 1.48 -5.21 17.90
N ILE A 115 1.67 -5.30 16.58
CA ILE A 115 1.49 -6.54 15.84
C ILE A 115 2.64 -7.50 16.18
N ASN A 116 2.36 -8.56 16.93
CA ASN A 116 3.40 -9.50 17.38
C ASN A 116 4.00 -10.29 16.21
N ASN A 117 3.18 -10.75 15.26
CA ASN A 117 3.65 -11.53 14.13
C ASN A 117 4.14 -10.63 12.97
N PRO A 118 5.44 -10.61 12.63
CA PRO A 118 5.94 -9.80 11.52
C PRO A 118 5.39 -10.21 10.16
N LEU A 119 4.98 -11.47 9.97
CA LEU A 119 4.38 -11.94 8.72
C LEU A 119 3.10 -11.15 8.39
N THR A 120 2.31 -10.78 9.41
CA THR A 120 1.09 -9.99 9.22
C THR A 120 1.38 -8.63 8.58
N ILE A 121 2.56 -8.03 8.80
CA ILE A 121 2.96 -6.79 8.12
C ILE A 121 3.14 -7.02 6.62
N ALA A 122 3.71 -8.16 6.22
CA ALA A 122 3.87 -8.53 4.82
C ALA A 122 2.51 -8.86 4.17
N GLU A 123 1.65 -9.60 4.86
CA GLU A 123 0.29 -9.95 4.40
C GLU A 123 -0.57 -8.70 4.23
N LEU A 124 -0.53 -7.76 5.18
CA LEU A 124 -1.21 -6.47 5.06
C LEU A 124 -0.77 -5.75 3.78
N TYR A 125 0.53 -5.73 3.47
CA TYR A 125 0.98 -5.13 2.21
C TYR A 125 0.55 -5.94 0.98
N ARG A 126 0.41 -7.26 1.07
CA ARG A 126 -0.08 -8.11 -0.04
C ARG A 126 -1.50 -7.74 -0.46
N GLU A 127 -2.36 -7.37 0.49
CA GLU A 127 -3.71 -6.86 0.19
C GLU A 127 -3.69 -5.59 -0.68
N ARG A 128 -2.64 -4.78 -0.57
CA ARG A 128 -2.45 -3.62 -1.46
C ARG A 128 -2.21 -4.05 -2.92
N TRP A 129 -1.52 -5.17 -3.17
CA TRP A 129 -1.34 -5.67 -4.54
C TRP A 129 -2.65 -6.09 -5.18
N GLN A 130 -3.63 -6.55 -4.39
CA GLN A 130 -4.96 -6.85 -4.92
C GLN A 130 -5.62 -5.61 -5.53
N ILE A 131 -5.37 -4.42 -4.98
CA ILE A 131 -5.84 -3.16 -5.55
C ILE A 131 -5.16 -2.86 -6.91
N GLU A 132 -3.87 -3.16 -7.05
CA GLU A 132 -3.16 -3.01 -8.32
C GLU A 132 -3.68 -3.99 -9.38
N LEU A 133 -3.93 -5.24 -8.98
CA LEU A 133 -4.56 -6.25 -9.83
C LEU A 133 -5.97 -5.82 -10.23
N PHE A 134 -6.73 -5.21 -9.33
CA PHE A 134 -8.03 -4.61 -9.64
C PHE A 134 -7.92 -3.48 -10.66
N PHE A 135 -7.00 -2.54 -10.51
CA PHE A 135 -6.82 -1.47 -11.50
C PHE A 135 -6.27 -1.99 -12.83
N LYS A 136 -5.42 -3.02 -12.81
CA LYS A 136 -4.95 -3.73 -14.00
C LYS A 136 -6.14 -4.39 -14.69
N TRP A 137 -6.99 -5.07 -13.94
CA TRP A 137 -8.22 -5.67 -14.44
C TRP A 137 -9.12 -4.63 -15.07
N ILE A 138 -9.38 -3.49 -14.38
CA ILE A 138 -10.15 -2.37 -14.93
C ILE A 138 -9.57 -1.97 -16.28
N LYS A 139 -8.27 -1.67 -16.36
CA LYS A 139 -7.65 -1.22 -17.62
C LYS A 139 -7.72 -2.27 -18.73
N GLN A 140 -7.65 -3.56 -18.39
CA GLN A 140 -7.66 -4.66 -19.35
C GLN A 140 -9.07 -5.02 -19.83
N HIS A 141 -10.06 -5.00 -18.95
CA HIS A 141 -11.41 -5.52 -19.23
C HIS A 141 -12.42 -4.41 -19.51
N LEU A 142 -12.21 -3.22 -18.95
CA LEU A 142 -12.89 -2.03 -19.43
C LEU A 142 -12.18 -1.56 -20.69
N HIS A 143 -12.51 -2.27 -21.76
CA HIS A 143 -12.37 -1.79 -23.13
C HIS A 143 -13.27 -0.55 -23.30
N ILE A 144 -12.88 0.58 -22.70
CA ILE A 144 -13.44 1.90 -23.03
C ILE A 144 -12.93 2.24 -24.43
N ARG A 145 -13.46 1.54 -25.45
CA ARG A 145 -13.10 1.71 -26.85
C ARG A 145 -13.57 3.06 -27.38
N THR A 146 -14.57 3.65 -26.72
CA THR A 146 -15.14 4.94 -27.12
C THR A 146 -15.79 5.57 -25.91
N PHE A 147 -15.37 6.78 -25.55
CA PHE A 147 -16.10 7.58 -24.58
C PHE A 147 -17.35 8.11 -25.27
N TYR A 148 -18.54 7.63 -24.86
CA TYR A 148 -19.84 8.14 -25.36
C TYR A 148 -20.10 9.62 -25.00
N GLY A 149 -19.22 10.24 -24.21
CA GLY A 149 -19.17 11.67 -23.95
C GLY A 149 -17.82 12.05 -23.39
N THR A 150 -17.26 13.18 -23.85
CA THR A 150 -15.93 13.68 -23.44
C THR A 150 -16.01 14.68 -22.29
N SER A 151 -17.21 15.01 -21.82
CA SER A 151 -17.36 15.87 -20.65
C SER A 151 -16.86 15.15 -19.39
N LYS A 152 -16.32 15.91 -18.44
CA LYS A 152 -15.83 15.40 -17.16
C LYS A 152 -16.87 14.50 -16.47
N ASN A 153 -18.15 14.90 -16.48
CA ASN A 153 -19.24 14.13 -15.89
C ASN A 153 -19.51 12.83 -16.64
N ALA A 154 -19.51 12.85 -17.99
CA ALA A 154 -19.70 11.63 -18.79
C ALA A 154 -18.60 10.60 -18.53
N VAL A 155 -17.35 11.06 -18.41
CA VAL A 155 -16.21 10.21 -18.05
C VAL A 155 -16.37 9.63 -16.64
N TYR A 156 -16.76 10.45 -15.65
CA TYR A 156 -17.03 9.96 -14.29
C TYR A 156 -18.14 8.91 -14.27
N THR A 157 -19.27 9.17 -14.93
CA THR A 157 -20.39 8.23 -14.99
C THR A 157 -19.98 6.89 -15.59
N GLN A 158 -19.20 6.91 -16.68
CA GLN A 158 -18.70 5.68 -17.30
C GLN A 158 -17.77 4.89 -16.36
N ILE A 159 -16.87 5.58 -15.65
CA ILE A 159 -16.00 4.94 -14.65
C ILE A 159 -16.83 4.37 -13.49
N TRP A 160 -17.85 5.07 -13.01
CA TRP A 160 -18.70 4.59 -11.92
C TRP A 160 -19.52 3.37 -12.32
N ILE A 161 -20.16 3.38 -13.49
CA ILE A 161 -20.92 2.22 -14.01
C ILE A 161 -20.00 1.00 -14.12
N ALA A 162 -18.82 1.20 -14.71
CA ALA A 162 -17.80 0.18 -14.85
C ALA A 162 -17.36 -0.46 -13.51
N ILE A 163 -17.17 0.35 -12.47
CA ILE A 163 -16.84 -0.14 -11.13
C ILE A 163 -18.03 -0.89 -10.53
N CYS A 164 -19.25 -0.36 -10.66
CA CYS A 164 -20.46 -1.03 -10.17
C CYS A 164 -20.66 -2.40 -10.83
N ASP A 165 -20.53 -2.48 -12.16
CA ASP A 165 -20.67 -3.73 -12.91
C ASP A 165 -19.65 -4.78 -12.45
N TYR A 166 -18.40 -4.36 -12.24
CA TYR A 166 -17.37 -5.25 -11.70
C TYR A 166 -17.69 -5.76 -10.29
N LEU A 167 -18.11 -4.86 -9.39
CA LEU A 167 -18.47 -5.24 -8.03
C LEU A 167 -19.63 -6.24 -8.04
N LEU A 168 -20.64 -6.00 -8.87
CA LEU A 168 -21.75 -6.93 -9.07
C LEU A 168 -21.27 -8.29 -9.60
N LEU A 169 -20.34 -8.31 -10.55
CA LEU A 169 -19.75 -9.53 -11.11
C LEU A 169 -18.97 -10.32 -10.06
N ILE A 170 -18.15 -9.65 -9.22
CA ILE A 170 -17.47 -10.30 -8.09
C ILE A 170 -18.46 -10.88 -7.09
N ILE A 171 -19.46 -10.09 -6.69
CA ILE A 171 -20.48 -10.53 -5.73
C ILE A 171 -21.23 -11.75 -6.27
N ALA A 172 -21.61 -11.72 -7.56
CA ALA A 172 -22.26 -12.83 -8.22
C ALA A 172 -21.37 -14.08 -8.27
N LYS A 173 -20.11 -13.95 -8.70
CA LYS A 173 -19.15 -15.08 -8.70
C LYS A 173 -19.00 -15.70 -7.32
N LYS A 174 -18.83 -14.86 -6.28
CA LYS A 174 -18.73 -15.31 -4.89
C LYS A 174 -20.01 -16.03 -4.42
N ARG A 175 -21.19 -15.54 -4.82
CA ARG A 175 -22.48 -16.12 -4.43
C ARG A 175 -22.79 -17.44 -5.14
N TYR A 176 -22.36 -17.60 -6.39
CA TYR A 176 -22.62 -18.79 -7.20
C TYR A 176 -21.48 -19.81 -7.21
N GLY A 177 -20.42 -19.61 -6.42
CA GLY A 177 -19.29 -20.54 -6.33
C GLY A 177 -18.52 -20.71 -7.64
N LEU A 178 -18.60 -19.72 -8.53
CA LEU A 178 -17.89 -19.72 -9.80
C LEU A 178 -16.43 -19.35 -9.56
N ASP A 179 -15.51 -20.11 -10.16
CA ASP A 179 -14.07 -19.91 -10.00
C ASP A 179 -13.71 -18.45 -10.37
N PRO A 180 -13.00 -17.70 -9.50
CA PRO A 180 -12.57 -16.34 -9.80
C PRO A 180 -11.43 -16.32 -10.82
N SER A 181 -11.60 -16.97 -11.97
CA SER A 181 -10.71 -16.73 -13.11
C SER A 181 -11.13 -15.43 -13.80
N LEU A 182 -10.18 -14.51 -13.92
CA LEU A 182 -10.28 -13.24 -14.65
C LEU A 182 -9.68 -13.38 -16.07
N HIS A 183 -9.59 -14.63 -16.56
CA HIS A 183 -9.02 -14.98 -17.84
C HIS A 183 -10.00 -15.86 -18.61
N SER A 184 -10.73 -15.23 -19.53
CA SER A 184 -11.23 -15.82 -20.77
C SER A 184 -11.14 -14.73 -21.83
#